data_AF-A0A3Q3KKH0-F1
#
_entry.id   AF-A0A3Q3KKH0-F1
#
_cell.length_a   1.000
_cell.length_b   1.000
_cell.length_c   1.000
_cell.angle_alpha   90.00
_cell.angle_beta   90.00
_cell.angle_gamma   90.00
#
_symmetry.space_group_name_H-M   'P 1'
#
loop_
_entity.id
_entity.type
_entity.pdbx_description
1 polymer ?
#
loop_
_entity_poly.entity_id
_entity_poly.type
_entity_poly.pdbx_seq_one_letter_code
_entity_poly.pdbx_strand_id
1 'polypeptide(L)'
;MKNIPQTLSYLSLPYYCIQETLYKFIYLSISVFLTVEHEQIQKRTFTNWINFQLAKRSPPSFVSDLFSDIRDGPQLLDLLEVMSGQLRSWPALCPSVLVIPPLIL
;
A
#
# COMPACT_ATOMS: atom_id res chain seq x y z
N MET A 1 -18.22 2.12 -61.43
CA MET A 1 -17.58 2.96 -60.41
C MET A 1 -18.63 3.30 -59.35
N LYS A 2 -18.71 2.53 -58.26
CA LYS A 2 -19.64 2.81 -57.17
C LYS A 2 -19.03 3.95 -56.34
N ASN A 3 -19.60 5.15 -56.48
CA ASN A 3 -19.26 6.33 -55.70
C ASN A 3 -19.62 6.04 -54.23
N ILE A 4 -18.62 5.77 -53.40
CA ILE A 4 -18.78 5.70 -51.95
C ILE A 4 -18.86 7.15 -51.45
N PRO A 5 -19.93 7.57 -50.77
CA PRO A 5 -20.09 8.97 -50.39
C PRO A 5 -19.03 9.34 -49.34
N GLN A 6 -18.30 10.43 -49.60
CA GLN A 6 -17.26 11.02 -48.74
C GLN A 6 -17.76 11.48 -47.36
N THR A 7 -19.04 11.29 -47.03
CA THR A 7 -19.66 11.65 -45.76
C THR A 7 -19.40 10.63 -44.64
N LEU A 8 -19.09 9.37 -44.97
CA LEU A 8 -18.85 8.32 -43.97
C LEU A 8 -17.47 8.42 -43.29
N SER A 9 -16.49 9.09 -43.91
CA SER A 9 -15.16 9.28 -43.33
C SER A 9 -15.09 10.37 -42.25
N TYR A 10 -16.03 11.31 -42.24
CA TYR A 10 -16.05 12.41 -41.25
C TYR A 10 -16.79 12.04 -39.96
N LEU A 11 -17.66 11.02 -40.00
CA LEU A 11 -18.37 10.50 -38.82
C LEU A 11 -17.57 9.46 -38.03
N SER A 12 -16.55 8.86 -38.65
CA SER A 12 -15.74 7.80 -38.03
C SER A 12 -14.67 8.37 -37.08
N LEU A 13 -13.99 9.45 -37.46
CA LEU A 13 -12.99 10.15 -36.65
C LEU A 13 -13.48 10.58 -35.25
N PRO A 14 -14.65 11.25 -35.09
CA PRO A 14 -15.15 11.60 -33.76
C PRO A 14 -15.54 10.36 -32.95
N TYR A 15 -16.09 9.33 -33.58
CA TYR A 15 -16.42 8.06 -32.90
C TYR A 15 -15.17 7.39 -32.33
N TYR A 16 -14.08 7.29 -33.11
CA TYR A 16 -12.82 6.72 -32.62
C TYR A 16 -12.18 7.58 -31.53
N CYS A 17 -12.20 8.91 -31.66
CA CYS A 17 -11.66 9.81 -30.64
C CYS A 17 -12.42 9.69 -29.31
N ILE A 18 -13.75 9.61 -29.37
CA ILE A 18 -14.59 9.40 -28.18
C ILE A 18 -14.35 8.00 -27.61
N GLN A 19 -14.30 6.97 -28.44
CA GLN A 19 -14.05 5.59 -28.01
C GLN A 19 -12.68 5.44 -27.32
N GLU A 20 -11.62 6.02 -27.89
CA GLU A 20 -10.28 6.05 -27.29
C GLU A 20 -10.27 6.79 -25.95
N THR A 21 -11.00 7.90 -25.85
CA THR A 21 -11.09 8.68 -24.61
C THR A 21 -11.86 7.93 -23.54
N LEU A 22 -12.97 7.29 -23.90
CA LEU A 22 -13.75 6.44 -23.00
C LEU A 22 -12.95 5.23 -22.54
N TYR A 23 -12.21 4.58 -23.43
CA TYR A 23 -11.37 3.43 -23.08
C TYR A 23 -10.26 3.83 -22.10
N LYS A 24 -9.58 4.96 -22.36
CA LYS A 24 -8.57 5.50 -21.44
C LYS A 24 -9.17 5.89 -20.09
N PHE A 25 -10.36 6.49 -20.08
CA PHE A 25 -11.05 6.86 -18.84
C PHE A 25 -11.46 5.64 -18.02
N ILE A 26 -12.04 4.63 -18.67
CA ILE A 26 -12.44 3.36 -18.03
C ILE A 26 -11.19 2.64 -17.50
N TYR A 27 -10.13 2.55 -18.30
CA TYR A 27 -8.88 1.92 -17.89
C TYR A 27 -8.26 2.64 -16.69
N LEU A 28 -8.19 3.97 -16.72
CA LEU A 28 -7.66 4.76 -15.61
C LEU A 28 -8.52 4.61 -14.36
N SER A 29 -9.85 4.63 -14.50
CA SER A 29 -10.78 4.46 -13.39
C SER A 29 -10.64 3.09 -12.73
N ILE A 30 -10.56 2.02 -13.55
CA ILE A 30 -10.34 0.65 -13.07
C ILE A 30 -8.97 0.53 -12.42
N SER A 31 -7.92 1.07 -13.05
CA SER A 31 -6.56 1.03 -12.50
C SER A 31 -6.50 1.74 -11.15
N VAL A 32 -7.04 2.95 -11.04
CA VAL A 32 -7.07 3.72 -9.78
C VAL A 32 -7.86 2.95 -8.72
N PHE A 33 -9.03 2.41 -9.06
CA PHE A 33 -9.83 1.62 -8.13
C PHE A 33 -9.07 0.40 -7.61
N LEU A 34 -8.47 -0.39 -8.50
CA LEU A 34 -7.69 -1.58 -8.12
C LEU A 34 -6.48 -1.22 -7.27
N THR A 35 -5.78 -0.12 -7.58
CA THR A 35 -4.65 0.35 -6.78
C THR A 35 -5.09 0.78 -5.38
N VAL A 36 -6.18 1.54 -5.27
CA VAL A 36 -6.71 1.98 -3.96
C VAL A 36 -7.15 0.78 -3.12
N GLU A 37 -7.91 -0.14 -3.70
CA GLU A 37 -8.34 -1.36 -3.00
C GLU A 37 -7.14 -2.20 -2.54
N HIS A 38 -6.15 -2.38 -3.41
CA HIS A 38 -4.94 -3.12 -3.07
C HIS A 38 -4.16 -2.44 -1.93
N GLU A 39 -4.00 -1.12 -1.98
CA GLU A 39 -3.33 -0.35 -0.93
C GLU A 39 -4.06 -0.46 0.42
N GLN A 40 -5.39 -0.37 0.41
CA GLN A 40 -6.19 -0.50 1.64
C GLN A 40 -6.13 -1.93 2.22
N ILE A 41 -6.20 -2.95 1.37
CA ILE A 41 -6.06 -4.36 1.78
C ILE A 41 -4.67 -4.60 2.34
N GLN A 42 -3.63 -4.08 1.70
CA GLN A 42 -2.25 -4.20 2.17
C GLN A 42 -2.06 -3.50 3.51
N LYS A 43 -2.56 -2.26 3.65
CA LYS A 43 -2.51 -1.50 4.91
C LYS A 43 -3.22 -2.25 6.03
N ARG A 44 -4.43 -2.77 5.78
CA ARG A 44 -5.21 -3.51 6.78
C ARG A 44 -4.54 -4.81 7.17
N THR A 45 -4.05 -5.57 6.20
CA THR A 45 -3.36 -6.86 6.43
C THR A 45 -2.11 -6.64 7.26
N PHE A 46 -1.30 -5.64 6.90
CA PHE A 46 -0.08 -5.32 7.63
C PHE A 46 -0.37 -4.81 9.04
N THR A 47 -1.36 -3.94 9.22
CA THR A 47 -1.79 -3.44 10.54
C THR A 47 -2.25 -4.59 11.44
N ASN A 48 -3.09 -5.50 10.91
CA ASN A 48 -3.54 -6.68 11.65
C ASN A 48 -2.39 -7.61 12.01
N TRP A 49 -1.45 -7.80 11.09
CA TRP A 49 -0.27 -8.61 11.35
C TRP A 49 0.62 -8.01 12.45
N ILE A 50 0.83 -6.69 12.45
CA ILE A 50 1.55 -6.01 13.53
C ILE A 50 0.83 -6.19 14.85
N ASN A 51 -0.48 -5.96 14.90
CA ASN A 51 -1.27 -6.14 16.12
C ASN A 51 -1.22 -7.59 16.63
N PHE A 52 -1.18 -8.57 15.73
CA PHE A 52 -0.99 -9.97 16.11
C PHE A 52 0.40 -10.25 16.72
N GLN A 53 1.46 -9.58 16.26
CA GLN A 53 2.77 -9.70 16.90
C GLN A 53 2.81 -8.97 18.24
N LEU A 54 2.35 -7.72 18.30
CA LEU A 54 2.38 -6.92 19.53
C LEU A 54 1.52 -7.52 20.65
N ALA A 55 0.46 -8.26 20.31
CA ALA A 55 -0.34 -9.02 21.28
C ALA A 55 0.46 -10.13 22.00
N LYS A 56 1.60 -10.58 21.45
CA LYS A 56 2.47 -11.58 22.09
C LYS A 56 3.40 -10.96 23.14
N ARG A 57 3.53 -9.64 23.17
CA ARG A 57 4.33 -8.90 24.16
C ARG A 57 3.56 -8.83 25.49
N SER A 58 4.29 -8.74 26.60
CA SER A 58 3.73 -8.38 27.91
C SER A 58 4.44 -7.14 28.47
N PRO A 59 3.75 -6.01 28.70
CA PRO A 59 2.33 -5.77 28.43
C PRO A 59 2.01 -5.65 26.92
N PRO A 60 0.78 -6.02 26.50
CA PRO A 60 0.39 -5.98 25.08
C PRO A 60 0.27 -4.54 24.59
N SER A 61 0.81 -4.27 23.41
CA SER A 61 0.66 -2.99 22.71
C SER A 61 -0.17 -3.17 21.43
N PHE A 62 -0.79 -2.09 20.96
CA PHE A 62 -1.62 -2.09 19.77
C PHE A 62 -1.38 -0.83 18.95
N VAL A 63 -1.51 -0.97 17.63
CA VAL A 63 -1.40 0.09 16.64
C VAL A 63 -2.80 0.43 16.15
N SER A 64 -3.13 1.72 16.23
CA SER A 64 -4.38 2.33 15.80
C SER A 64 -4.23 3.04 14.46
N ASP A 65 -3.14 3.80 14.28
CA ASP A 65 -2.74 4.36 13.00
C ASP A 65 -1.32 3.91 12.66
N LEU A 66 -1.24 2.99 11.70
CA LEU A 66 0.01 2.39 11.24
C LEU A 66 1.11 3.41 10.95
N PHE A 67 0.79 4.53 10.29
CA PHE A 67 1.81 5.48 9.85
C PHE A 67 2.27 6.42 10.96
N SER A 68 1.39 6.77 11.91
CA SER A 68 1.77 7.57 13.07
C SER A 68 2.50 6.71 14.10
N ASP A 69 1.89 5.60 14.49
CA ASP A 69 2.37 4.76 15.60
C ASP A 69 3.74 4.11 15.30
N ILE A 70 3.97 3.71 14.05
CA ILE A 70 5.30 3.18 13.65
C ILE A 70 6.33 4.31 13.51
N ARG A 71 5.92 5.52 13.15
CA ARG A 71 6.83 6.68 13.03
C ARG A 71 7.29 7.18 14.39
N ASP A 72 6.39 7.21 15.36
CA ASP A 72 6.68 7.68 16.71
C ASP A 72 7.72 6.76 17.40
N GLY A 73 7.76 5.48 17.03
CA GLY A 73 8.87 4.56 17.31
C GLY A 73 8.64 3.48 18.38
N PRO A 74 7.85 3.68 19.46
CA PRO A 74 7.64 2.66 20.50
C PRO A 74 7.09 1.34 19.97
N GLN A 75 6.07 1.39 19.10
CA GLN A 75 5.45 0.20 18.53
C GLN A 75 6.38 -0.52 17.53
N LEU A 76 7.29 0.22 16.88
CA LEU A 76 8.33 -0.37 16.03
C LEU A 76 9.35 -1.13 16.86
N LEU A 77 9.79 -0.56 17.99
CA LEU A 77 10.72 -1.22 18.92
C LEU A 77 10.08 -2.49 19.51
N ASP A 78 8.82 -2.40 19.92
CA ASP A 78 8.07 -3.55 20.43
C ASP A 78 7.92 -4.66 19.39
N LEU A 79 7.64 -4.30 18.14
CA LEU A 79 7.53 -5.25 17.02
C LEU A 79 8.87 -5.95 16.76
N LEU A 80 9.97 -5.20 16.72
CA LEU A 80 11.31 -5.76 16.56
C LEU A 80 11.67 -6.71 17.71
N GLU A 81 11.25 -6.40 18.94
CA GLU A 81 11.47 -7.27 20.09
C GLU A 81 10.74 -8.61 19.95
N VAL A 82 9.44 -8.58 19.61
CA VAL A 82 8.65 -9.80 19.41
C VAL A 82 9.20 -10.61 18.23
N MET A 83 9.56 -9.95 17.13
CA MET A 83 10.06 -10.63 15.93
C MET A 83 11.47 -11.22 16.11
N SER A 84 12.31 -10.60 16.94
CA SER A 84 13.65 -11.12 17.25
C SER A 84 13.63 -12.27 18.27
N GLY A 85 12.49 -12.52 18.92
CA GLY A 85 12.36 -13.55 19.96
C GLY A 85 13.14 -13.21 21.24
N GLN A 86 13.62 -11.98 21.37
CA GLN A 86 14.49 -11.54 22.45
C GLN A 86 13.68 -10.69 23.42
N LEU A 87 13.14 -11.31 24.48
CA LEU A 87 12.47 -10.59 25.57
C LEU A 87 13.54 -9.73 26.27
N ARG A 88 13.54 -8.41 26.01
CA ARG A 88 14.48 -7.47 26.62
C ARG A 88 13.97 -7.16 28.03
N SER A 89 14.22 -8.04 28.99
CA SER A 89 14.38 -7.58 30.38
C SER A 89 15.68 -6.78 30.44
N TRP A 90 15.65 -5.52 30.01
CA TRP A 90 16.85 -4.69 30.04
C TRP A 90 16.59 -3.39 30.80
N PRO A 91 16.89 -3.33 32.12
CA PRO A 91 17.38 -2.10 32.68
C PRO A 91 18.79 -1.88 32.09
N ALA A 92 18.98 -0.74 31.40
CA ALA A 92 20.26 -0.21 30.92
C ALA A 92 21.03 -1.05 29.87
N LEU A 93 20.95 -0.70 28.57
CA LEU A 93 22.11 -0.78 27.66
C LEU A 93 21.90 0.07 26.37
N CYS A 94 22.54 1.25 26.41
CA CYS A 94 23.36 1.91 25.37
C CYS A 94 22.77 2.38 24.00
N PRO A 95 23.06 3.64 23.57
CA PRO A 95 22.43 4.32 22.43
C PRO A 95 23.18 4.17 21.08
N SER A 96 23.70 3.00 20.74
CA SER A 96 24.53 2.87 19.54
C SER A 96 24.44 1.50 18.86
N VAL A 97 23.27 1.16 18.33
CA VAL A 97 23.14 0.15 17.27
C VAL A 97 22.03 0.57 16.30
N LEU A 98 22.40 1.40 15.33
CA LEU A 98 21.59 1.71 14.15
C LEU A 98 21.97 0.67 13.08
N VAL A 99 21.31 -0.48 13.09
CA VAL A 99 21.37 -1.45 12.00
C VAL A 99 20.01 -1.44 11.33
N ILE A 100 19.95 -0.70 10.22
CA ILE A 100 18.86 -0.70 9.25
C ILE A 100 18.85 -2.10 8.60
N PRO A 101 17.75 -2.86 8.62
CA PRO A 101 17.60 -3.98 7.71
C PRO A 101 17.22 -3.43 6.33
N PRO A 102 17.99 -3.70 5.26
CA PRO A 102 17.49 -3.59 3.91
C PRO A 102 16.66 -4.84 3.60
N LEU A 103 15.51 -4.67 2.94
CA LEU A 103 14.97 -5.55 1.89
C LEU A 103 13.49 -5.23 1.63
N ILE A 104 13.27 -4.25 0.75
CA ILE A 104 12.28 -4.37 -0.33
C ILE A 104 12.98 -3.87 -1.60
N LEU A 105 13.64 -4.81 -2.30
CA LEU A 105 13.92 -4.82 -3.72
C LEU A 105 14.07 -6.28 -4.14
#